data_AF-A0A1T4WXP9-F1
#
_entry.id   AF-A0A1T4WXP9-F1
#
_cell.length_a   1.000
_cell.length_b   1.000
_cell.length_c   1.000
_cell.angle_alpha   90.00
_cell.angle_beta   90.00
_cell.angle_gamma   90.00
#
_symmetry.space_group_name_H-M   'P 1'
#
loop_
_entity.id
_entity.type
_entity.pdbx_description
1 polymer ?
#
loop_
_entity_poly.entity_id
_entity_poly.type
_entity_poly.pdbx_seq_one_letter_code
_entity_poly.pdbx_strand_id
1 'polypeptide(L)'
;MKLQPTLLCAVGDLSIEVRIRYVGRVTAPRGNAPQRRWGIVESAFGLAFALILMTALITWLRSATFYDGHVVLILSYAVVWIPFLAAVTVACFIRGTRSLPRDLGLRITLLDVFLGVGAGLLARAVAGIIEIAVTGRMVGLGVTFGDTIYDGWWLFGTILAPVLIAPFIEELFFRGLLQRAVLLASTPKLGSRSAAVLSILASAILFAALHLTQAVNPTAALVLGLSTFVLGLGTALIAGLTGRIGGSVIAHVVFNGSLVLSSLL
;
A
#
# COMPACT_ATOMS: atom_id res chain seq x y z
N MET A 1 -26.51 -46.56 -0.53
CA MET A 1 -25.10 -46.25 -0.85
C MET A 1 -24.66 -45.10 0.07
N LYS A 2 -23.97 -45.43 1.17
CA LYS A 2 -23.57 -44.48 2.22
C LYS A 2 -22.23 -43.83 1.83
N LEU A 3 -22.20 -42.51 1.67
CA LEU A 3 -20.97 -41.74 1.50
C LEU A 3 -20.15 -41.78 2.81
N GLN A 4 -18.85 -42.02 2.69
CA GLN A 4 -17.92 -42.08 3.83
C GLN A 4 -17.71 -40.70 4.46
N PRO A 5 -17.65 -40.59 5.82
CA PRO A 5 -17.53 -39.33 6.54
C PRO A 5 -16.10 -38.71 6.54
N THR A 6 -15.13 -39.30 5.85
CA THR A 6 -13.72 -38.92 5.91
C THR A 6 -13.35 -37.66 5.11
N LEU A 7 -14.17 -37.25 4.14
CA LEU A 7 -13.88 -36.07 3.29
C LEU A 7 -14.27 -34.73 3.91
N LEU A 8 -15.15 -34.69 4.93
CA LEU A 8 -15.52 -33.44 5.61
C LEU A 8 -14.46 -32.96 6.62
N CYS A 9 -13.54 -33.83 7.04
CA CYS A 9 -12.50 -33.46 8.01
C CYS A 9 -11.33 -32.70 7.36
N ALA A 10 -11.01 -32.98 6.10
CA ALA A 10 -9.87 -32.39 5.38
C ALA A 10 -10.04 -30.89 5.05
N VAL A 11 -11.29 -30.41 4.91
CA VAL A 11 -11.57 -28.98 4.65
C VAL A 11 -11.44 -28.14 5.93
N GLY A 12 -11.67 -28.75 7.10
CA GLY A 12 -11.44 -28.13 8.40
C GLY A 12 -9.96 -27.89 8.68
N ASP A 13 -9.12 -28.88 8.37
CA ASP A 13 -7.69 -28.87 8.65
C ASP A 13 -6.89 -27.84 7.82
N LEU A 14 -7.26 -27.64 6.54
CA LEU A 14 -6.60 -26.62 5.70
C LEU A 14 -6.76 -25.20 6.27
N SER A 15 -7.90 -24.93 6.92
CA SER A 15 -8.19 -23.64 7.54
C SER A 15 -7.50 -23.44 8.90
N ILE A 16 -6.97 -24.53 9.49
CA ILE A 16 -6.14 -24.55 10.70
C ILE A 16 -4.65 -24.43 10.32
N GLU A 17 -4.20 -25.01 9.21
CA GLU A 17 -2.81 -24.90 8.76
C GLU A 17 -2.45 -23.50 8.23
N VAL A 18 -3.38 -22.85 7.50
CA VAL A 18 -3.24 -21.42 7.12
C VAL A 18 -3.23 -20.51 8.36
N ARG A 19 -3.93 -20.93 9.43
CA ARG A 19 -4.03 -20.25 10.73
C ARG A 19 -2.67 -20.11 11.43
N ILE A 20 -1.72 -21.01 11.15
CA ILE A 20 -0.40 -21.03 11.79
C ILE A 20 0.62 -20.17 11.04
N ARG A 21 0.49 -19.97 9.72
CA ARG A 21 1.46 -19.13 8.97
C ARG A 21 1.29 -17.63 9.18
N TYR A 22 0.07 -17.14 9.40
CA TYR A 22 -0.16 -15.71 9.64
C TYR A 22 0.23 -15.27 11.06
N VAL A 23 0.12 -16.17 12.04
CA VAL A 23 0.42 -15.89 13.46
C VAL A 23 1.85 -16.28 13.86
N GLY A 24 2.46 -17.24 13.17
CA GLY A 24 3.68 -17.92 13.62
C GLY A 24 5.04 -17.23 13.35
N ARG A 25 5.10 -16.01 12.80
CA ARG A 25 6.39 -15.34 12.49
C ARG A 25 6.48 -13.87 12.90
N VAL A 26 5.90 -13.48 14.03
CA VAL A 26 6.31 -12.23 14.70
C VAL A 26 7.29 -12.62 15.80
N THR A 27 8.58 -12.64 15.47
CA THR A 27 9.65 -12.89 16.47
C THR A 27 9.71 -11.74 17.47
N ALA A 28 9.99 -12.07 18.75
CA ALA A 28 9.93 -11.15 19.87
C ALA A 28 10.80 -9.88 19.69
N PRO A 29 10.25 -8.66 19.87
CA PRO A 29 11.03 -7.42 19.96
C PRO A 29 11.92 -7.39 21.22
N ARG A 30 12.96 -6.56 21.21
CA ARG A 30 13.75 -6.27 22.42
C ARG A 30 12.97 -5.29 23.31
N GLY A 31 12.44 -5.77 24.44
CA GLY A 31 11.86 -4.94 25.50
C GLY A 31 10.47 -5.38 25.97
N ASN A 32 10.10 -4.97 27.20
CA ASN A 32 8.87 -5.37 27.91
C ASN A 32 7.55 -4.82 27.32
N ALA A 33 7.57 -4.18 26.14
CA ALA A 33 6.34 -3.73 25.51
C ALA A 33 5.53 -4.95 25.04
N PRO A 34 4.28 -5.14 25.49
CA PRO A 34 3.50 -6.28 25.07
C PRO A 34 3.37 -6.27 23.53
N GLN A 35 3.80 -7.36 22.88
CA GLN A 35 3.77 -7.57 21.41
C GLN A 35 2.47 -7.09 20.73
N ARG A 36 1.38 -7.06 21.50
CA ARG A 36 0.02 -6.64 21.11
C ARG A 36 -0.10 -5.17 20.67
N ARG A 37 0.90 -4.30 20.87
CA ARG A 37 0.80 -2.87 20.47
C ARG A 37 1.91 -2.38 19.54
N TRP A 38 2.78 -3.26 19.08
CA TRP A 38 3.90 -2.86 18.22
C TRP A 38 3.39 -2.19 16.93
N GLY A 39 3.93 -1.03 16.59
CA GLY A 39 3.70 -0.34 15.34
C GLY A 39 2.42 0.50 15.25
N ILE A 40 1.45 0.38 16.17
CA ILE A 40 0.19 1.14 16.10
C ILE A 40 0.43 2.64 16.25
N VAL A 41 1.23 3.01 17.24
CA VAL A 41 1.52 4.42 17.55
C VAL A 41 2.32 5.04 16.42
N GLU A 42 3.32 4.33 15.91
CA GLU A 42 4.15 4.76 14.78
C GLU A 42 3.32 4.90 13.50
N SER A 43 2.42 3.96 13.24
CA SER A 43 1.51 4.05 12.08
C SER A 43 0.58 5.26 12.20
N ALA A 44 0.00 5.49 13.38
CA ALA A 44 -0.88 6.64 13.61
C ALA A 44 -0.12 7.97 13.43
N PHE A 45 1.08 8.09 14.00
CA PHE A 45 1.91 9.28 13.83
C PHE A 45 2.38 9.47 12.39
N GLY A 46 2.84 8.41 11.71
CA GLY A 46 3.26 8.47 10.32
C GLY A 46 2.15 8.97 9.41
N LEU A 47 0.93 8.44 9.58
CA LEU A 47 -0.23 8.86 8.80
C LEU A 47 -0.68 10.28 9.13
N ALA A 48 -0.80 10.62 10.41
CA ALA A 48 -1.22 11.97 10.83
C ALA A 48 -0.21 13.04 10.37
N PHE A 49 1.09 12.77 10.51
CA PHE A 49 2.12 13.71 10.12
C PHE A 49 2.19 13.86 8.59
N ALA A 50 2.01 12.80 7.81
CA ALA A 50 1.85 12.90 6.35
C ALA A 50 0.66 13.79 5.96
N LEU A 51 -0.50 13.61 6.59
CA LEU A 51 -1.69 14.44 6.33
C LEU A 51 -1.45 15.91 6.68
N ILE A 52 -0.78 16.19 7.80
CA ILE A 52 -0.42 17.55 8.21
C ILE A 52 0.52 18.18 7.20
N LEU A 53 1.60 17.49 6.81
CA LEU A 53 2.58 18.03 5.84
C LEU A 53 1.98 18.23 4.45
N MET A 54 1.12 17.32 3.98
CA MET A 54 0.38 17.49 2.73
C MET A 54 -0.54 18.71 2.79
N THR A 55 -1.29 18.88 3.89
CA THR A 55 -2.19 20.03 4.07
C THR A 55 -1.40 21.34 4.12
N ALA A 56 -0.24 21.34 4.78
CA ALA A 56 0.65 22.49 4.83
C ALA A 56 1.19 22.83 3.43
N LEU A 57 1.63 21.82 2.65
CA LEU A 57 2.10 22.01 1.28
C LEU A 57 1.00 22.57 0.37
N ILE A 58 -0.21 22.01 0.43
CA ILE A 58 -1.37 22.50 -0.35
C ILE A 58 -1.72 23.94 0.03
N THR A 59 -1.70 24.27 1.32
CA THR A 59 -1.97 25.62 1.81
C THR A 59 -0.92 26.61 1.30
N TRP A 60 0.36 26.22 1.38
CA TRP A 60 1.46 27.02 0.84
C TRP A 60 1.30 27.25 -0.66
N LEU A 61 1.08 26.20 -1.45
CA LEU A 61 0.88 26.28 -2.91
C LEU A 61 -0.29 27.19 -3.32
N ARG A 62 -1.35 27.27 -2.50
CA ARG A 62 -2.50 28.17 -2.73
C ARG A 62 -2.22 29.62 -2.38
N SER A 63 -1.26 29.88 -1.50
CA SER A 63 -0.93 31.21 -0.99
C SER A 63 0.30 31.84 -1.64
N ALA A 64 1.22 31.02 -2.15
CA ALA A 64 2.47 31.47 -2.73
C ALA A 64 2.26 32.15 -4.09
N THR A 65 2.93 33.28 -4.31
CA THR A 65 2.89 34.01 -5.58
C THR A 65 3.81 33.41 -6.64
N PHE A 66 4.93 32.80 -6.23
CA PHE A 66 5.90 32.15 -7.10
C PHE A 66 6.47 30.89 -6.43
N TYR A 67 6.67 29.83 -7.21
CA TYR A 67 7.31 28.60 -6.79
C TYR A 67 8.10 27.97 -7.95
N ASP A 68 9.18 27.27 -7.59
CA ASP A 68 9.96 26.48 -8.53
C ASP A 68 9.33 25.08 -8.68
N GLY A 69 9.08 24.66 -9.92
CA GLY A 69 8.41 23.38 -10.21
C GLY A 69 9.17 22.16 -9.72
N HIS A 70 10.50 22.18 -9.72
CA HIS A 70 11.33 21.08 -9.23
C HIS A 70 11.25 20.96 -7.71
N VAL A 71 11.22 22.10 -7.00
CA VAL A 71 11.00 22.11 -5.55
C VAL A 71 9.63 21.55 -5.21
N VAL A 72 8.58 21.96 -5.92
CA VAL A 72 7.22 21.43 -5.73
C VAL A 72 7.19 19.92 -5.98
N LEU A 73 7.85 19.45 -7.04
CA LEU A 73 7.94 18.03 -7.36
C LEU A 73 8.59 17.23 -6.21
N ILE A 74 9.76 17.65 -5.72
CA ILE A 74 10.44 16.98 -4.61
C ILE A 74 9.57 16.99 -3.35
N LEU A 75 8.99 18.15 -3.01
CA LEU A 75 8.15 18.28 -1.82
C LEU A 75 6.90 17.42 -1.90
N SER A 76 6.27 17.29 -3.08
CA SER A 76 5.06 16.49 -3.28
C SER A 76 5.23 15.02 -2.89
N TYR A 77 6.43 14.45 -3.10
CA TYR A 77 6.78 13.11 -2.65
C TYR A 77 7.27 13.09 -1.20
N ALA A 78 8.15 14.03 -0.83
CA ALA A 78 8.81 14.06 0.48
C ALA A 78 7.83 14.18 1.65
N VAL A 79 6.74 14.96 1.49
CA VAL A 79 5.73 15.16 2.54
C VAL A 79 5.02 13.88 2.97
N VAL A 80 5.01 12.84 2.13
CA VAL A 80 4.47 11.51 2.48
C VAL A 80 5.58 10.55 2.86
N TRP A 81 6.66 10.51 2.06
CA TRP A 81 7.73 9.53 2.22
C TRP A 81 8.48 9.68 3.55
N ILE A 82 8.79 10.91 3.96
CA ILE A 82 9.55 11.16 5.19
C ILE A 82 8.78 10.67 6.43
N PRO A 83 7.50 11.04 6.64
CA PRO A 83 6.71 10.50 7.75
C PRO A 83 6.62 8.97 7.77
N PHE A 84 6.43 8.35 6.61
CA PHE A 84 6.29 6.89 6.50
C PHE A 84 7.60 6.18 6.82
N LEU A 85 8.71 6.62 6.22
CA LEU A 85 10.03 6.09 6.51
C LEU A 85 10.44 6.31 7.96
N ALA A 86 10.11 7.46 8.55
CA ALA A 86 10.34 7.74 9.96
C ALA A 86 9.58 6.76 10.86
N ALA A 87 8.28 6.55 10.60
CA ALA A 87 7.45 5.59 11.34
C ALA A 87 8.00 4.17 11.23
N VAL A 88 8.33 3.72 10.02
CA VAL A 88 8.94 2.40 9.77
C VAL A 88 10.27 2.26 10.49
N THR A 89 11.10 3.30 10.47
CA THR A 89 12.43 3.29 11.08
C THR A 89 12.34 3.18 12.60
N VAL A 90 11.48 4.00 13.22
CA VAL A 90 11.23 3.95 14.68
C VAL A 90 10.69 2.58 15.07
N ALA A 91 9.69 2.07 14.35
CA ALA A 91 9.08 0.79 14.65
C ALA A 91 10.07 -0.39 14.56
N CYS A 92 10.92 -0.42 13.53
CA CYS A 92 11.82 -1.56 13.28
C CYS A 92 13.15 -1.45 14.03
N PHE A 93 13.78 -0.27 14.04
CA PHE A 93 15.16 -0.12 14.53
C PHE A 93 15.27 0.35 15.98
N ILE A 94 14.27 1.10 16.46
CA ILE A 94 14.22 1.55 17.86
C ILE A 94 13.43 0.55 18.70
N ARG A 95 12.25 0.11 18.21
CA ARG A 95 11.33 -0.74 18.98
C ARG A 95 11.22 -2.18 18.49
N GLY A 96 11.80 -2.50 17.34
CA GLY A 96 11.66 -3.79 16.66
C GLY A 96 12.88 -4.69 16.81
N THR A 97 13.09 -5.56 15.82
CA THR A 97 14.20 -6.52 15.81
C THR A 97 15.41 -6.04 15.01
N ARG A 98 15.38 -4.80 14.51
CA ARG A 98 16.37 -4.22 13.57
C ARG A 98 16.48 -5.01 12.28
N SER A 99 15.39 -5.64 11.85
CA SER A 99 15.37 -6.49 10.67
C SER A 99 14.06 -6.35 9.91
N LEU A 100 14.07 -5.58 8.81
CA LEU A 100 12.90 -5.39 7.95
C LEU A 100 12.27 -6.73 7.48
N PRO A 101 13.04 -7.77 7.12
CA PRO A 101 12.46 -9.07 6.78
C PRO A 101 11.74 -9.79 7.93
N ARG A 102 12.07 -9.50 9.18
CA ARG A 102 11.39 -10.07 10.37
C ARG A 102 10.23 -9.22 10.83
N ASP A 103 10.42 -7.90 10.86
CA ASP A 103 9.44 -6.95 11.39
C ASP A 103 8.32 -6.68 10.38
N LEU A 104 8.67 -6.48 9.10
CA LEU A 104 7.72 -6.08 8.04
C LEU A 104 7.44 -7.20 7.03
N GLY A 105 8.24 -8.26 7.04
CA GLY A 105 8.19 -9.32 6.02
C GLY A 105 8.72 -8.87 4.66
N LEU A 106 9.70 -7.96 4.64
CA LEU A 106 10.40 -7.56 3.42
C LEU A 106 11.22 -8.74 2.87
N ARG A 107 10.60 -9.51 1.97
CA ARG A 107 11.20 -10.64 1.24
C ARG A 107 10.55 -10.70 -0.13
N ILE A 108 11.36 -10.91 -1.15
CA ILE A 108 10.91 -11.11 -2.53
C ILE A 108 11.30 -12.52 -2.94
N THR A 109 10.34 -13.25 -3.49
CA THR A 109 10.51 -14.58 -4.07
C THR A 109 9.88 -14.62 -5.45
N LEU A 110 10.18 -15.66 -6.23
CA LEU A 110 9.60 -15.79 -7.57
C LEU A 110 8.06 -15.85 -7.55
N LEU A 111 7.47 -16.48 -6.51
CA LEU A 111 6.03 -16.48 -6.30
C LEU A 111 5.47 -15.05 -6.11
N ASP A 112 6.23 -14.19 -5.44
CA ASP A 112 5.83 -12.79 -5.25
C ASP A 112 5.82 -12.02 -6.58
N VAL A 113 6.71 -12.37 -7.52
CA VAL A 113 6.71 -11.81 -8.88
C VAL A 113 5.44 -12.21 -9.62
N PHE A 114 5.11 -13.51 -9.63
CA PHE A 114 3.90 -13.99 -10.32
C PHE A 114 2.61 -13.42 -9.71
N LEU A 115 2.46 -13.47 -8.39
CA LEU A 115 1.31 -12.92 -7.70
C LEU A 115 1.23 -11.40 -7.88
N GLY A 116 2.37 -10.72 -7.78
CA GLY A 116 2.46 -9.27 -7.91
C GLY A 116 2.06 -8.81 -9.31
N VAL A 117 2.68 -9.36 -10.36
CA VAL A 117 2.37 -9.00 -11.75
C VAL A 117 0.90 -9.28 -12.07
N GLY A 118 0.41 -10.48 -11.74
CA GLY A 118 -0.99 -10.83 -11.98
C GLY A 118 -1.97 -9.91 -11.28
N ALA A 119 -1.76 -9.63 -9.99
CA ALA A 119 -2.65 -8.76 -9.22
C ALA A 119 -2.55 -7.29 -9.64
N GLY A 120 -1.36 -6.79 -9.98
CA GLY A 120 -1.16 -5.41 -10.43
C GLY A 120 -1.87 -5.15 -11.76
N LEU A 121 -1.72 -6.05 -12.74
CA LEU A 121 -2.42 -5.95 -14.03
C LEU A 121 -3.94 -6.09 -13.86
N LEU A 122 -4.40 -7.03 -13.02
CA LEU A 122 -5.82 -7.17 -12.72
C LEU A 122 -6.40 -5.90 -12.07
N ALA A 123 -5.71 -5.35 -11.07
CA ALA A 123 -6.12 -4.11 -10.43
C ALA A 123 -6.16 -2.94 -11.45
N ARG A 124 -5.19 -2.86 -12.36
CA ARG A 124 -5.19 -1.84 -13.42
C ARG A 124 -6.35 -2.00 -14.39
N ALA A 125 -6.65 -3.23 -14.81
CA ALA A 125 -7.80 -3.50 -15.67
C ALA A 125 -9.11 -3.08 -14.99
N VAL A 126 -9.29 -3.42 -13.71
CA VAL A 126 -10.45 -3.00 -12.92
C VAL A 126 -10.51 -1.47 -12.78
N ALA A 127 -9.38 -0.81 -12.53
CA ALA A 127 -9.31 0.66 -12.50
C ALA A 127 -9.72 1.28 -13.84
N GLY A 128 -9.29 0.71 -14.97
CA GLY A 128 -9.72 1.15 -16.30
C GLY A 128 -11.22 0.96 -16.54
N ILE A 129 -11.81 -0.14 -16.05
CA ILE A 129 -13.26 -0.35 -16.10
C ILE A 129 -14.01 0.69 -15.25
N ILE A 130 -13.53 0.97 -14.04
CA ILE A 130 -14.09 2.00 -13.15
C ILE A 130 -14.06 3.36 -13.86
N GLU A 131 -12.93 3.70 -14.45
CA GLU A 131 -12.72 4.96 -15.16
C GLU A 131 -13.67 5.12 -16.35
N ILE A 132 -13.81 4.07 -17.18
CA ILE A 132 -14.77 4.05 -18.30
C ILE A 132 -16.20 4.17 -17.78
N ALA A 133 -16.56 3.43 -16.73
CA ALA A 133 -17.91 3.44 -16.17
C ALA A 133 -18.30 4.82 -15.60
N VAL A 134 -17.33 5.54 -15.02
CA VAL A 134 -17.58 6.84 -14.39
C VAL A 134 -17.49 8.00 -15.39
N THR A 135 -16.56 7.94 -16.36
CA THR A 135 -16.25 9.08 -17.24
C THR A 135 -16.68 8.88 -18.69
N GLY A 136 -17.12 7.68 -19.08
CA GLY A 136 -17.48 7.32 -20.45
C GLY A 136 -16.29 7.15 -21.40
N ARG A 137 -15.07 7.30 -20.91
CA ARG A 137 -13.83 7.16 -21.69
C ARG A 137 -12.72 6.59 -20.81
N MET A 138 -11.65 6.11 -21.44
CA MET A 138 -10.41 5.84 -20.71
C MET A 138 -9.58 7.14 -20.77
N VAL A 139 -9.42 7.86 -19.65
CA VAL A 139 -8.54 9.04 -19.56
C VAL A 139 -7.09 8.56 -19.40
N GLY A 140 -6.63 7.81 -20.40
CA GLY A 140 -5.24 7.41 -20.60
C GLY A 140 -4.69 7.85 -21.96
N LEU A 141 -5.56 8.25 -22.90
CA LEU A 141 -5.20 8.65 -24.27
C LEU A 141 -5.21 10.17 -24.49
N GLY A 142 -5.25 10.98 -23.43
CA GLY A 142 -5.62 12.39 -23.55
C GLY A 142 -5.00 13.35 -22.55
N VAL A 143 -3.96 12.95 -21.82
CA VAL A 143 -3.05 13.95 -21.23
C VAL A 143 -1.99 14.23 -22.28
N THR A 144 -2.27 15.18 -23.17
CA THR A 144 -1.19 15.88 -23.87
C THR A 144 -0.41 16.63 -22.81
N PHE A 145 0.65 16.00 -22.31
CA PHE A 145 1.80 16.76 -21.87
C PHE A 145 2.14 17.69 -23.05
N GLY A 146 2.53 18.94 -22.82
CA GLY A 146 3.16 19.73 -23.88
C GLY A 146 4.39 19.00 -24.43
N ASP A 147 5.20 19.65 -25.26
CA ASP A 147 6.47 19.05 -25.72
C ASP A 147 7.24 18.46 -24.53
N THR A 148 7.28 17.13 -24.45
CA THR A 148 7.81 16.44 -23.28
C THR A 148 9.33 16.49 -23.40
N ILE A 149 9.96 17.29 -22.54
CA ILE A 149 11.41 17.31 -22.42
C ILE A 149 11.81 16.09 -21.59
N TYR A 150 12.38 15.09 -22.25
CA TYR A 150 12.91 13.89 -21.60
C TYR A 150 14.24 14.20 -20.90
N ASP A 151 14.15 14.80 -19.71
CA ASP A 151 15.29 15.09 -18.84
C ASP A 151 15.28 14.25 -17.55
N GLY A 152 16.23 14.54 -16.65
CA GLY A 152 16.32 13.86 -15.36
C GLY A 152 15.12 14.12 -14.44
N TRP A 153 14.47 15.28 -14.56
CA TRP A 153 13.29 15.62 -13.76
C TRP A 153 12.06 14.86 -14.22
N TRP A 154 11.89 14.72 -15.54
CA TRP A 154 10.87 13.85 -16.11
C TRP A 154 11.09 12.39 -15.69
N LEU A 155 12.31 11.86 -15.81
CA LEU A 155 12.62 10.49 -15.40
C LEU A 155 12.29 10.27 -13.92
N PHE A 156 12.66 11.23 -13.06
CA PHE A 156 12.36 11.17 -11.64
C PHE A 156 10.86 11.27 -11.37
N GLY A 157 10.20 12.32 -11.85
CA GLY A 157 8.82 12.66 -11.52
C GLY A 157 7.77 11.74 -12.13
N THR A 158 8.06 11.13 -13.28
CA THR A 158 7.11 10.30 -14.03
C THR A 158 7.39 8.80 -13.89
N ILE A 159 8.66 8.39 -13.71
CA ILE A 159 9.03 6.97 -13.64
C ILE A 159 9.52 6.60 -12.24
N LEU A 160 10.69 7.10 -11.83
CA LEU A 160 11.35 6.59 -10.62
C LEU A 160 10.51 6.82 -9.36
N ALA A 161 10.01 8.03 -9.16
CA ALA A 161 9.25 8.37 -7.97
C ALA A 161 7.90 7.63 -7.90
N PRO A 162 6.99 7.70 -8.88
CA PRO A 162 5.68 7.08 -8.76
C PRO A 162 5.67 5.58 -9.08
N VAL A 163 6.57 5.05 -9.91
CA VAL A 163 6.54 3.63 -10.30
C VAL A 163 7.37 2.75 -9.37
N LEU A 164 8.47 3.26 -8.80
CA LEU A 164 9.39 2.44 -8.01
C LEU A 164 9.45 2.88 -6.54
N ILE A 165 9.78 4.14 -6.29
CA ILE A 165 10.12 4.60 -4.93
C ILE A 165 8.86 4.71 -4.07
N ALA A 166 7.81 5.38 -4.56
CA ALA A 166 6.55 5.52 -3.83
C ALA A 166 5.93 4.14 -3.49
N PRO A 167 5.72 3.23 -4.46
CA PRO A 167 5.23 1.88 -4.15
C PRO A 167 6.04 1.17 -3.07
N PHE A 168 7.38 1.23 -3.15
CA PHE A 168 8.22 0.59 -2.14
C PHE A 168 8.00 1.17 -0.73
N ILE A 169 8.01 2.49 -0.59
CA ILE A 169 7.83 3.17 0.70
C ILE A 169 6.43 2.96 1.25
N GLU A 170 5.42 3.07 0.39
CA GLU A 170 4.03 2.91 0.78
C GLU A 170 3.71 1.48 1.20
N GLU A 171 4.25 0.47 0.51
CA GLU A 171 4.06 -0.94 0.93
C GLU A 171 4.79 -1.26 2.24
N LEU A 172 5.98 -0.70 2.47
CA LEU A 172 6.67 -0.82 3.76
C LEU A 172 5.80 -0.30 4.90
N PHE A 173 5.15 0.85 4.70
CA PHE A 173 4.30 1.47 5.71
C PHE A 173 2.95 0.75 5.84
N PHE A 174 2.16 0.67 4.78
CA PHE A 174 0.77 0.19 4.86
C PHE A 174 0.66 -1.32 5.08
N ARG A 175 1.48 -2.13 4.39
CA ARG A 175 1.40 -3.61 4.45
C ARG A 175 2.42 -4.16 5.44
N GLY A 176 3.59 -3.55 5.48
CA GLY A 176 4.65 -3.90 6.43
C GLY A 176 4.31 -3.50 7.86
N LEU A 177 4.01 -2.23 8.11
CA LEU A 177 3.84 -1.70 9.47
C LEU A 177 2.36 -1.67 9.91
N LEU A 178 1.52 -0.88 9.24
CA LEU A 178 0.13 -0.60 9.64
C LEU A 178 -0.73 -1.86 9.69
N GLN A 179 -0.78 -2.64 8.61
CA GLN A 179 -1.59 -3.86 8.54
C GLN A 179 -1.21 -4.85 9.65
N ARG A 180 0.09 -5.08 9.86
CA ARG A 180 0.59 -5.96 10.93
C ARG A 180 0.26 -5.42 12.31
N ALA A 181 0.42 -4.12 12.52
CA ALA A 181 0.11 -3.47 13.78
C ALA A 181 -1.37 -3.62 14.13
N VAL A 182 -2.27 -3.37 13.17
CA VAL A 182 -3.72 -3.55 13.34
C VAL A 182 -4.05 -5.00 13.66
N LEU A 183 -3.50 -5.95 12.90
CA LEU A 183 -3.69 -7.39 13.16
C LEU A 183 -3.30 -7.77 14.60
N LEU A 184 -2.10 -7.39 15.04
CA LEU A 184 -1.58 -7.73 16.36
C LEU A 184 -2.41 -7.10 17.48
N ALA A 185 -2.86 -5.86 17.29
CA ALA A 185 -3.66 -5.14 18.27
C ALA A 185 -5.09 -5.67 18.38
N SER A 186 -5.68 -6.11 17.28
CA SER A 186 -7.07 -6.57 17.26
C SER A 186 -7.25 -8.06 17.53
N THR A 187 -6.23 -8.90 17.29
CA THR A 187 -6.30 -10.36 17.49
C THR A 187 -6.78 -10.76 18.89
N PRO A 188 -6.28 -10.17 19.99
CA PRO A 188 -6.75 -10.48 21.33
C PRO A 188 -8.24 -10.28 21.59
N LYS A 189 -8.85 -9.32 20.89
CA LYS A 189 -10.22 -8.87 21.14
C LYS A 189 -11.21 -9.50 20.16
N LEU A 190 -10.82 -9.67 18.91
CA LEU A 190 -11.71 -10.07 17.81
C LEU A 190 -11.48 -11.51 17.33
N GLY A 191 -10.40 -12.16 17.77
CA GLY A 191 -9.94 -13.43 17.22
C GLY A 191 -9.24 -13.28 15.87
N SER A 192 -8.49 -14.29 15.45
CA SER A 192 -7.56 -14.19 14.32
C SER A 192 -8.23 -13.89 12.98
N ARG A 193 -9.40 -14.46 12.70
CA ARG A 193 -10.10 -14.25 11.42
C ARG A 193 -10.60 -12.82 11.28
N SER A 194 -11.38 -12.35 12.26
CA SER A 194 -11.91 -10.98 12.26
C SER A 194 -10.80 -9.93 12.33
N ALA A 195 -9.71 -10.20 13.06
CA ALA A 195 -8.54 -9.35 13.08
C ALA A 195 -7.81 -9.28 11.72
N ALA A 196 -7.72 -10.40 10.99
CA ALA A 196 -7.15 -10.42 9.65
C ALA A 196 -7.99 -9.58 8.69
N VAL A 197 -9.31 -9.78 8.67
CA VAL A 197 -10.24 -8.99 7.85
C VAL A 197 -10.13 -7.50 8.19
N LEU A 198 -10.17 -7.14 9.47
CA LEU A 198 -10.01 -5.76 9.91
C LEU A 198 -8.68 -5.16 9.45
N SER A 199 -7.57 -5.89 9.58
CA SER A 199 -6.25 -5.41 9.16
C SER A 199 -6.16 -5.13 7.66
N ILE A 200 -6.76 -6.00 6.84
CA ILE A 200 -6.79 -5.86 5.38
C ILE A 200 -7.63 -4.65 4.99
N LEU A 201 -8.85 -4.55 5.54
CA LEU A 201 -9.76 -3.44 5.24
C LEU A 201 -9.20 -2.10 5.74
N ALA A 202 -8.67 -2.05 6.95
CA ALA A 202 -8.08 -0.82 7.50
C ALA A 202 -6.91 -0.34 6.64
N SER A 203 -6.02 -1.23 6.22
CA SER A 203 -4.90 -0.89 5.34
C SER A 203 -5.39 -0.37 3.99
N ALA A 204 -6.30 -1.08 3.32
CA ALA A 204 -6.83 -0.70 2.02
C ALA A 204 -7.62 0.62 2.04
N ILE A 205 -8.47 0.83 3.06
CA ILE A 205 -9.27 2.05 3.21
C ILE A 205 -8.37 3.25 3.49
N LEU A 206 -7.41 3.14 4.41
CA LEU A 206 -6.52 4.25 4.74
C LEU A 206 -5.58 4.58 3.58
N PHE A 207 -5.14 3.57 2.81
CA PHE A 207 -4.38 3.76 1.58
C PHE A 207 -5.18 4.54 0.54
N ALA A 208 -6.43 4.14 0.27
CA ALA A 208 -7.30 4.83 -0.67
C ALA A 208 -7.65 6.26 -0.21
N ALA A 209 -7.93 6.43 1.09
CA ALA A 209 -8.23 7.73 1.68
C ALA A 209 -7.06 8.71 1.55
N LEU A 210 -5.83 8.25 1.70
CA LEU A 210 -4.64 9.08 1.47
C LEU A 210 -4.59 9.58 0.03
N HIS A 211 -4.90 8.73 -0.93
CA HIS A 211 -4.87 9.07 -2.35
C HIS A 211 -5.97 10.08 -2.74
N LEU A 212 -7.10 10.13 -2.03
CA LEU A 212 -8.13 11.15 -2.27
C LEU A 212 -7.60 12.58 -2.16
N THR A 213 -6.49 12.80 -1.45
CA THR A 213 -5.84 14.12 -1.35
C THR A 213 -5.26 14.62 -2.68
N GLN A 214 -5.05 13.73 -3.65
CA GLN A 214 -4.55 14.05 -4.99
C GLN A 214 -5.69 14.44 -5.96
N ALA A 215 -6.95 14.23 -5.57
CA ALA A 215 -8.08 14.49 -6.44
C ALA A 215 -8.34 16.00 -6.58
N VAL A 216 -8.49 16.46 -7.83
CA VAL A 216 -8.76 17.87 -8.16
C VAL A 216 -10.25 18.20 -8.28
N ASN A 217 -11.10 17.18 -8.41
CA ASN A 217 -12.56 17.33 -8.48
C ASN A 217 -13.27 16.04 -8.00
N PRO A 218 -14.60 16.07 -7.75
CA PRO A 218 -15.33 14.92 -7.21
C PRO A 218 -15.29 13.67 -8.10
N THR A 219 -15.34 13.83 -9.42
CA THR A 219 -15.27 12.69 -10.36
C THR A 219 -13.91 12.01 -10.30
N ALA A 220 -12.83 12.79 -10.31
CA ALA A 220 -11.47 12.30 -10.12
C ALA A 220 -11.31 11.62 -8.75
N ALA A 221 -11.92 12.18 -7.70
CA ALA A 221 -11.91 11.59 -6.36
C ALA A 221 -12.59 10.21 -6.34
N LEU A 222 -13.72 10.05 -7.05
CA LEU A 222 -14.42 8.78 -7.15
C LEU A 222 -13.58 7.73 -7.88
N VAL A 223 -13.05 8.05 -9.06
CA VAL A 223 -12.21 7.13 -9.85
C VAL A 223 -10.95 6.76 -9.09
N LEU A 224 -10.24 7.74 -8.54
CA LEU A 224 -9.01 7.54 -7.79
C LEU A 224 -9.26 6.74 -6.52
N GLY A 225 -10.28 7.09 -5.74
CA GLY A 225 -10.64 6.40 -4.50
C GLY A 225 -10.99 4.93 -4.74
N LEU A 226 -11.84 4.63 -5.73
CA LEU A 226 -12.21 3.25 -6.04
C LEU A 226 -11.03 2.45 -6.60
N SER A 227 -10.25 3.03 -7.52
CA SER A 227 -9.10 2.35 -8.13
C SER A 227 -8.00 2.05 -7.11
N THR A 228 -7.67 3.02 -6.25
CA THR A 228 -6.67 2.86 -5.19
C THR A 228 -7.17 1.94 -4.08
N PHE A 229 -8.48 1.90 -3.80
CA PHE A 229 -9.06 0.91 -2.91
C PHE A 229 -8.92 -0.52 -3.46
N VAL A 230 -9.18 -0.74 -4.75
CA VAL A 230 -8.98 -2.04 -5.41
C VAL A 230 -7.52 -2.48 -5.32
N LEU A 231 -6.58 -1.58 -5.65
CA LEU A 231 -5.15 -1.86 -5.49
C LEU A 231 -4.78 -2.15 -4.03
N GLY A 232 -5.24 -1.30 -3.12
CA GLY A 232 -5.03 -1.40 -1.67
C GLY A 232 -5.52 -2.74 -1.11
N LEU A 233 -6.69 -3.19 -1.55
CA LEU A 233 -7.26 -4.47 -1.17
C LEU A 233 -6.42 -5.64 -1.71
N GLY A 234 -6.05 -5.62 -3.00
CA GLY A 234 -5.26 -6.70 -3.60
C GLY A 234 -3.88 -6.86 -2.96
N THR A 235 -3.16 -5.76 -2.78
CA THR A 235 -1.86 -5.72 -2.10
C THR A 235 -1.94 -6.10 -0.62
N ALA A 236 -2.98 -5.68 0.11
CA ALA A 236 -3.20 -6.09 1.50
C ALA A 236 -3.56 -7.57 1.63
N LEU A 237 -4.33 -8.12 0.67
CA LEU A 237 -4.61 -9.55 0.58
C LEU A 237 -3.34 -10.36 0.32
N ILE A 238 -2.48 -9.95 -0.62
CA ILE A 238 -1.20 -10.62 -0.88
C ILE A 238 -0.31 -10.62 0.37
N ALA A 239 -0.17 -9.47 1.03
CA ALA A 239 0.61 -9.37 2.27
C ALA A 239 0.00 -10.22 3.38
N GLY A 240 -1.32 -10.22 3.49
CA GLY A 240 -2.09 -11.02 4.43
C GLY A 240 -1.90 -12.53 4.24
N LEU A 241 -1.97 -12.99 3.00
CA LEU A 241 -1.92 -14.42 2.67
C LEU A 241 -0.49 -14.98 2.70
N THR A 242 0.49 -14.19 2.25
CA THR A 242 1.89 -14.65 2.13
C THR A 242 2.72 -14.34 3.37
N GLY A 243 2.29 -13.41 4.21
CA GLY A 243 3.07 -12.87 5.30
C GLY A 243 4.32 -12.10 4.84
N ARG A 244 4.38 -11.68 3.57
CA ARG A 244 5.49 -10.95 2.94
C ARG A 244 4.95 -9.78 2.12
N ILE A 245 5.71 -8.70 2.04
CA ILE A 245 5.29 -7.52 1.26
C ILE A 245 5.83 -7.50 -0.17
N GLY A 246 6.69 -8.46 -0.55
CA GLY A 246 7.32 -8.48 -1.87
C GLY A 246 6.29 -8.50 -3.01
N GLY A 247 5.24 -9.34 -2.90
CA GLY A 247 4.21 -9.40 -3.92
C GLY A 247 3.35 -8.14 -3.98
N SER A 248 3.13 -7.49 -2.83
CA SER A 248 2.43 -6.21 -2.74
C SER A 248 3.22 -5.09 -3.43
N VAL A 249 4.54 -5.02 -3.20
CA VAL A 249 5.43 -4.06 -3.88
C VAL A 249 5.35 -4.25 -5.39
N ILE A 250 5.49 -5.48 -5.87
CA ILE A 250 5.48 -5.78 -7.30
C ILE A 250 4.10 -5.45 -7.91
N ALA A 251 3.00 -5.79 -7.24
CA ALA A 251 1.66 -5.44 -7.71
C ALA A 251 1.47 -3.92 -7.86
N HIS A 252 1.95 -3.16 -6.89
CA HIS A 252 1.85 -1.70 -6.90
C HIS A 252 2.76 -1.08 -7.98
N VAL A 253 4.00 -1.54 -8.11
CA VAL A 253 4.91 -1.15 -9.21
C VAL A 253 4.26 -1.43 -10.58
N VAL A 254 3.66 -2.60 -10.76
CA VAL A 254 3.01 -2.99 -12.02
C VAL A 254 1.75 -2.16 -12.29
N PHE A 255 0.96 -1.87 -11.26
CA PHE A 255 -0.21 -1.01 -11.38
C PHE A 255 0.18 0.41 -11.83
N ASN A 256 1.17 1.03 -11.19
CA ASN A 256 1.64 2.38 -11.55
C ASN A 256 2.38 2.37 -12.89
N GLY A 257 3.24 1.38 -13.12
CA GLY A 257 4.01 1.26 -14.35
C GLY A 257 3.14 1.05 -15.58
N SER A 258 2.05 0.27 -15.46
CA SER A 258 1.10 0.09 -16.57
C SER A 258 0.30 1.35 -16.88
N LEU A 259 -0.01 2.18 -15.88
CA LEU A 259 -0.60 3.50 -16.09
C LEU A 259 0.37 4.41 -16.86
N VAL A 260 1.62 4.52 -16.40
CA VAL A 260 2.65 5.35 -17.06
C VAL A 260 2.89 4.85 -18.49
N LEU A 261 3.04 3.54 -18.69
CA LEU A 261 3.21 2.96 -20.03
C LEU A 261 2.04 3.30 -20.94
N SER A 262 0.80 3.23 -20.44
CA SER A 262 -0.38 3.59 -21.25
C SER A 262 -0.45 5.06 -21.64
N SER A 263 0.22 5.95 -20.90
CA SER A 263 0.30 7.39 -21.24
C SER A 263 1.41 7.74 -22.24
N LEU A 264 2.27 6.78 -22.60
CA LEU A 264 3.40 6.96 -23.52
C LEU A 264 3.15 6.36 -24.92
N LEU A 265 2.02 5.67 -25.10
CA LEU A 265 1.61 4.98 -26.33
C LEU A 265 0.38 5.66 -26.92
#